data_AF-A0A1X9NB44-F1
#
_entry.id   AF-A0A1X9NB44-F1
#
_cell.length_a   1.000
_cell.length_b   1.000
_cell.length_c   1.000
_cell.angle_alpha   90.00
_cell.angle_beta   90.00
_cell.angle_gamma   90.00
#
_symmetry.space_group_name_H-M   'P 1'
#
loop_
_entity.id
_entity.type
_entity.pdbx_description
1 polymer ?
#
loop_
_entity_poly.entity_id
_entity_poly.type
_entity_poly.pdbx_seq_one_letter_code
_entity_poly.pdbx_strand_id
1 'polypeptide(L)'
;MALVINTNLSSINAQRQLNGNSSALSTSLERLSSGLRINSAKDDAAGLAIANRFTSQIRGLDQASRNANDAISFLQVAEGAFGEVTNNLQRMRELSIQAANDGALSDQDKQNIQKEVTQLIQEIDRIADTTSFGQQKLFSGVTGNIVDADQQDIVTGLKNYWLGEAQDRISTYYGLDVAAGGPDLTVEFTSGDASVAYVQSAVTVPAGELVEQSLVIDVDDFAPVELPNGKDAFLNNYSDRVIAHEMVHAIMYRTMDASQIRTDTIVGSGDVGSWFLEGAAEFIHGADERLSAAITAEGGVANLVDQLASDSINGVYAAGYAAVAFMHDEVKTQGGNGLADIMAALVAGDSLDTAINNNTSYTGLADFETNFMGTDGENFVAAMDLLNDDTGAIGGLDADFDIGGSELTAESVLPNVLAYEEQPLDNINVIFNTESTLAATSVEYQVGAQANETITASVGGASAETLGVADIDVSVDPNSALSIIDDALSYISSTRADLGAVQNRLQSTIANLKGTSENVSASRSRVLDADYARETGVLVRSQIIQQAAFSVLSQANSQPQAVLELLA
;
A
#
# COMPACT_ATOMS: atom_id res chain seq x y z
N MET A 1 -45.05 54.89 -70.45
CA MET A 1 -45.35 54.97 -69.01
C MET A 1 -46.40 56.06 -68.83
N ALA A 2 -47.53 55.78 -68.18
CA ALA A 2 -48.52 56.81 -67.87
C ALA A 2 -47.91 57.80 -66.86
N LEU A 3 -47.91 59.10 -67.16
CA LEU A 3 -47.44 60.14 -66.25
C LEU A 3 -48.56 60.43 -65.25
N VAL A 4 -48.40 60.01 -63.99
CA VAL A 4 -49.37 60.23 -62.90
C VAL A 4 -48.85 61.37 -62.02
N ILE A 5 -49.54 62.50 -61.99
CA ILE A 5 -49.07 63.76 -61.35
C ILE A 5 -49.29 63.76 -59.83
N ASN A 6 -50.38 63.14 -59.34
CA ASN A 6 -50.73 63.13 -57.91
C ASN A 6 -49.93 62.13 -57.06
N THR A 7 -49.22 61.17 -57.67
CA THR A 7 -48.43 60.17 -56.94
C THR A 7 -47.09 59.95 -57.63
N ASN A 8 -46.06 60.64 -57.15
CA ASN A 8 -44.71 60.55 -57.69
C ASN A 8 -44.01 59.27 -57.22
N LEU A 9 -44.20 58.20 -57.98
CA LEU A 9 -43.59 56.89 -57.72
C LEU A 9 -42.05 56.95 -57.69
N SER A 10 -41.42 57.81 -58.49
CA SER A 10 -39.96 57.96 -58.54
C SER A 10 -39.40 58.58 -57.26
N SER A 11 -40.08 59.60 -56.72
CA SER A 11 -39.72 60.24 -55.44
C SER A 11 -39.95 59.32 -54.24
N ILE A 12 -41.08 58.61 -54.20
CA ILE A 12 -41.37 57.62 -53.14
C ILE A 12 -40.34 56.48 -53.16
N ASN A 13 -39.92 56.02 -54.36
CA ASN A 13 -38.89 55.00 -54.49
C ASN A 13 -37.52 55.53 -54.03
N ALA A 14 -37.13 56.74 -54.42
CA ALA A 14 -35.89 57.39 -53.97
C ALA A 14 -35.88 57.60 -52.43
N GLN A 15 -37.00 57.99 -51.83
CA GLN A 15 -37.11 58.17 -50.39
C GLN A 15 -37.08 56.84 -49.63
N ARG A 16 -37.67 55.77 -50.18
CA ARG A 16 -37.54 54.40 -49.64
C ARG A 16 -36.09 53.93 -49.66
N GLN A 17 -35.37 54.19 -50.75
CA GLN A 17 -33.94 53.89 -50.88
C GLN A 17 -33.08 54.71 -49.89
N LEU A 18 -33.39 56.00 -49.69
CA LEU A 18 -32.71 56.85 -48.69
C LEU A 18 -32.91 56.35 -47.26
N ASN A 19 -34.14 56.00 -46.88
CA ASN A 19 -34.43 55.48 -45.54
C ASN A 19 -33.75 54.12 -45.29
N GLY A 20 -33.74 53.24 -46.30
CA GLY A 20 -33.00 51.98 -46.25
C GLY A 20 -31.50 52.20 -46.08
N ASN A 21 -30.93 53.14 -46.83
CA ASN A 21 -29.51 53.46 -46.77
C ASN A 21 -29.08 54.19 -45.49
N SER A 22 -29.95 55.06 -44.94
CA SER A 22 -29.74 55.68 -43.62
C SER A 22 -29.70 54.64 -42.50
N SER A 23 -30.53 53.60 -42.60
CA SER A 23 -30.52 52.48 -41.64
C SER A 23 -29.26 51.64 -41.76
N ALA A 24 -28.79 51.39 -42.99
CA ALA A 24 -27.54 50.68 -43.25
C ALA A 24 -26.32 51.45 -42.72
N LEU A 25 -26.27 52.78 -42.93
CA LEU A 25 -25.22 53.64 -42.39
C LEU A 25 -25.17 53.59 -40.85
N SER A 26 -26.32 53.69 -40.19
CA SER A 26 -26.41 53.60 -38.73
C SER A 26 -25.90 52.24 -38.21
N THR A 27 -26.23 51.16 -38.91
CA THR A 27 -25.79 49.80 -38.53
C THR A 27 -24.28 49.64 -38.67
N SER A 28 -23.68 50.11 -39.78
CA SER A 28 -22.22 50.03 -39.94
C SER A 28 -21.47 50.94 -38.95
N LEU A 29 -22.03 52.10 -38.59
CA LEU A 29 -21.47 52.93 -37.51
C LEU A 29 -21.51 52.22 -36.16
N GLU A 30 -22.64 51.59 -35.83
CA GLU A 30 -22.79 50.81 -34.59
C GLU A 30 -21.77 49.66 -34.53
N ARG A 31 -21.62 48.89 -35.61
CA ARG A 31 -20.64 47.79 -35.72
C ARG A 31 -19.18 48.25 -35.65
N LEU A 32 -18.85 49.37 -36.28
CA LEU A 32 -17.50 49.95 -36.21
C LEU A 32 -17.20 50.51 -34.81
N SER A 33 -18.20 51.08 -34.14
CA SER A 33 -18.03 51.64 -32.78
C SER A 33 -17.91 50.57 -31.70
N SER A 34 -18.69 49.49 -31.81
CA SER A 34 -18.68 48.36 -30.88
C SER A 34 -17.56 47.35 -31.17
N GLY A 35 -17.07 47.31 -32.41
CA GLY A 35 -16.21 46.23 -32.89
C GLY A 35 -16.95 44.90 -33.07
N LEU A 36 -18.27 44.85 -32.88
CA LEU A 36 -19.07 43.64 -32.95
C LEU A 36 -19.98 43.70 -34.20
N ARG A 37 -19.99 42.62 -34.96
CA ARG A 37 -20.91 42.38 -36.08
C ARG A 37 -22.35 42.17 -35.59
N ILE A 38 -22.52 41.52 -34.43
CA ILE A 38 -23.83 41.25 -33.82
C ILE A 38 -23.91 42.04 -32.51
N ASN A 39 -24.71 43.11 -32.50
CA ASN A 39 -24.87 43.97 -31.32
C ASN A 39 -26.14 43.62 -30.53
N SER A 40 -27.17 43.14 -31.22
CA SER A 40 -28.44 42.78 -30.63
C SER A 40 -29.01 41.48 -31.21
N ALA A 41 -29.99 40.90 -30.52
CA ALA A 41 -30.70 39.69 -31.00
C ALA A 41 -31.45 39.93 -32.32
N LYS A 42 -31.73 41.20 -32.68
CA LYS A 42 -32.34 41.58 -33.96
C LYS A 42 -31.39 41.33 -35.14
N ASP A 43 -30.08 41.43 -34.92
CA ASP A 43 -29.09 41.32 -35.99
C ASP A 43 -28.85 39.86 -36.39
N ASP A 44 -28.73 38.98 -35.38
CA ASP A 44 -28.64 37.53 -35.54
C ASP A 44 -28.90 36.84 -34.19
N ALA A 45 -30.13 36.36 -33.98
CA ALA A 45 -30.51 35.69 -32.74
C ALA A 45 -29.73 34.40 -32.49
N ALA A 46 -29.43 33.63 -33.54
CA ALA A 46 -28.69 32.37 -33.42
C ALA A 46 -27.20 32.62 -33.16
N GLY A 47 -26.60 33.57 -33.89
CA GLY A 47 -25.21 33.99 -33.69
C GLY A 47 -24.96 34.58 -32.30
N LEU A 48 -25.89 35.39 -31.79
CA LEU A 48 -25.81 35.91 -30.42
C LEU A 48 -25.92 34.79 -29.37
N ALA A 49 -26.81 33.81 -29.56
CA ALA A 49 -26.94 32.68 -28.65
C ALA A 49 -25.67 31.82 -28.60
N ILE A 50 -25.03 31.58 -29.76
CA ILE A 50 -23.74 30.88 -29.86
C ILE A 50 -22.63 31.69 -29.17
N ALA A 51 -22.55 33.00 -29.42
CA ALA A 51 -21.55 33.87 -28.79
C ALA A 51 -21.70 33.93 -27.26
N ASN A 52 -22.93 33.92 -26.75
CA ASN A 52 -23.20 33.83 -25.31
C ASN A 52 -22.75 32.49 -24.73
N ARG A 53 -22.98 31.37 -25.43
CA ARG A 53 -22.46 30.05 -25.03
C ARG A 53 -20.94 30.02 -24.99
N PHE A 54 -20.27 30.55 -26.01
CA PHE A 54 -18.80 30.66 -26.02
C PHE A 54 -18.29 31.57 -24.89
N THR A 55 -18.95 32.68 -24.62
CA THR A 55 -18.60 33.55 -23.47
C THR A 55 -18.72 32.80 -22.14
N SER A 56 -19.79 32.03 -21.95
CA SER A 56 -19.98 31.20 -20.76
C SER A 56 -18.87 30.14 -20.65
N GLN A 57 -18.55 29.48 -21.76
CA GLN A 57 -17.52 28.43 -21.80
C GLN A 57 -16.12 29.01 -21.50
N ILE A 58 -15.75 30.14 -22.09
CA ILE A 58 -14.47 30.84 -21.80
C ILE A 58 -14.37 31.17 -20.31
N ARG A 59 -15.41 31.78 -19.73
CA ARG A 59 -15.43 32.10 -18.28
C ARG A 59 -15.31 30.84 -17.42
N GLY A 60 -15.95 29.74 -17.82
CA GLY A 60 -15.83 28.45 -17.15
C GLY A 60 -14.42 27.89 -17.21
N LEU A 61 -13.79 27.89 -18.39
CA LEU A 61 -12.41 27.44 -18.59
C LEU A 61 -11.40 28.28 -17.81
N ASP A 62 -11.58 29.61 -17.79
CA ASP A 62 -10.70 30.52 -17.04
C ASP A 62 -10.82 30.29 -15.52
N GLN A 63 -12.03 30.02 -15.01
CA GLN A 63 -12.22 29.67 -13.60
C GLN A 63 -11.62 28.30 -13.28
N ALA A 64 -11.82 27.32 -14.15
CA ALA A 64 -11.24 25.99 -14.02
C ALA A 64 -9.70 26.05 -13.98
N SER A 65 -9.08 26.91 -14.81
CA SER A 65 -7.64 27.15 -14.78
C SER A 65 -7.19 27.77 -13.46
N ARG A 66 -7.95 28.71 -12.88
CA ARG A 66 -7.66 29.26 -11.53
C ARG A 66 -7.74 28.17 -10.46
N ASN A 67 -8.81 27.38 -10.45
CA ASN A 67 -8.98 26.28 -9.51
C ASN A 67 -7.81 25.27 -9.59
N ALA A 68 -7.32 24.97 -10.80
CA ALA A 68 -6.17 24.10 -10.98
C ALA A 68 -4.87 24.73 -10.44
N ASN A 69 -4.69 26.05 -10.52
CA ASN A 69 -3.56 26.73 -9.88
C ASN A 69 -3.67 26.74 -8.34
N ASP A 70 -4.89 26.85 -7.80
CA ASP A 70 -5.14 26.74 -6.36
C ASP A 70 -4.79 25.32 -5.86
N ALA A 71 -5.14 24.29 -6.64
CA ALA A 71 -4.75 22.90 -6.37
C ALA A 71 -3.23 22.71 -6.38
N ILE A 72 -2.50 23.30 -7.35
CA ILE A 72 -1.03 23.29 -7.37
C ILE A 72 -0.48 23.97 -6.11
N SER A 73 -1.04 25.11 -5.71
CA SER A 73 -0.60 25.85 -4.52
C SER A 73 -0.81 25.04 -3.25
N PHE A 74 -1.95 24.35 -3.13
CA PHE A 74 -2.22 23.41 -2.05
C PHE A 74 -1.17 22.29 -1.98
N LEU A 75 -0.89 21.64 -3.12
CA LEU A 75 0.11 20.56 -3.20
C LEU A 75 1.52 21.04 -2.89
N GLN A 76 1.89 22.28 -3.28
CA GLN A 76 3.20 22.86 -2.97
C GLN A 76 3.38 23.16 -1.48
N VAL A 77 2.33 23.58 -0.78
CA VAL A 77 2.37 23.75 0.68
C VAL A 77 2.58 22.39 1.37
N ALA A 78 1.88 21.35 0.91
CA ALA A 78 2.07 19.99 1.41
C ALA A 78 3.49 19.48 1.15
N GLU A 79 3.99 19.64 -0.07
CA GLU A 79 5.36 19.23 -0.46
C GLU A 79 6.43 19.94 0.37
N GLY A 80 6.27 21.24 0.63
CA GLY A 80 7.17 22.00 1.49
C GLY A 80 7.21 21.45 2.92
N ALA A 81 6.04 21.14 3.50
CA ALA A 81 5.97 20.54 4.82
C ALA A 81 6.64 19.15 4.88
N PHE A 82 6.38 18.29 3.89
CA PHE A 82 7.06 16.99 3.78
C PHE A 82 8.58 17.12 3.61
N GLY A 83 9.05 18.18 2.94
CA GLY A 83 10.48 18.48 2.82
C GLY A 83 11.13 18.73 4.19
N GLU A 84 10.49 19.52 5.06
CA GLU A 84 10.99 19.77 6.42
C GLU A 84 10.91 18.52 7.31
N VAL A 85 9.83 17.75 7.21
CA VAL A 85 9.72 16.46 7.92
C VAL A 85 10.81 15.48 7.47
N THR A 86 11.11 15.42 6.16
CA THR A 86 12.21 14.60 5.62
C THR A 86 13.55 15.00 6.24
N ASN A 87 13.83 16.30 6.36
CA ASN A 87 15.08 16.78 6.98
C ASN A 87 15.18 16.36 8.46
N ASN A 88 14.06 16.44 9.21
CA ASN A 88 14.02 16.01 10.60
C ASN A 88 14.24 14.50 10.74
N LEU A 89 13.58 13.68 9.90
CA LEU A 89 13.77 12.23 9.88
C LEU A 89 15.20 11.84 9.50
N GLN A 90 15.81 12.50 8.52
CA GLN A 90 17.22 12.29 8.17
C GLN A 90 18.14 12.60 9.34
N ARG A 91 17.87 13.68 10.09
CA ARG A 91 18.61 14.00 11.31
C ARG A 91 18.41 12.96 12.40
N MET A 92 17.18 12.47 12.60
CA MET A 92 16.89 11.36 13.52
C MET A 92 17.68 10.11 13.12
N ARG A 93 17.71 9.78 11.83
CA ARG A 93 18.50 8.66 11.29
C ARG A 93 19.99 8.78 11.62
N GLU A 94 20.58 9.95 11.42
CA GLU A 94 21.98 10.22 11.78
C GLU A 94 22.23 9.99 13.28
N LEU A 95 21.31 10.44 14.13
CA LEU A 95 21.38 10.27 15.58
C LEU A 95 21.23 8.80 16.00
N SER A 96 20.35 8.04 15.34
CA SER A 96 20.21 6.59 15.58
C SER A 96 21.48 5.84 15.18
N ILE A 97 22.09 6.13 14.02
CA ILE A 97 23.40 5.57 13.63
C ILE A 97 24.47 5.93 14.65
N GLN A 98 24.45 7.17 15.15
CA GLN A 98 25.40 7.60 16.17
C GLN A 98 25.20 6.78 17.46
N ALA A 99 23.96 6.63 17.92
CA ALA A 99 23.60 5.89 19.13
C ALA A 99 23.94 4.39 19.04
N ALA A 100 23.92 3.78 17.86
CA ALA A 100 24.31 2.39 17.61
C ALA A 100 25.82 2.09 17.86
N ASN A 101 26.65 3.11 18.12
CA ASN A 101 28.07 2.91 18.44
C ASN A 101 28.30 2.55 19.92
N ASP A 102 27.84 1.36 20.32
CA ASP A 102 27.83 0.87 21.70
C ASP A 102 29.20 0.80 22.38
N GLY A 103 30.28 0.61 21.62
CA GLY A 103 31.64 0.55 22.15
C GLY A 103 32.27 1.91 22.48
N ALA A 104 31.67 3.02 22.04
CA ALA A 104 32.27 4.36 22.12
C ALA A 104 31.46 5.36 22.96
N LEU A 105 30.16 5.11 23.17
CA LEU A 105 29.24 6.01 23.87
C LEU A 105 28.82 5.43 25.21
N SER A 106 28.67 6.29 26.22
CA SER A 106 28.05 5.89 27.48
C SER A 106 26.52 5.93 27.37
N ASP A 107 25.81 5.22 28.26
CA ASP A 107 24.34 5.30 28.37
C ASP A 107 23.85 6.75 28.54
N GLN A 108 24.64 7.57 29.24
CA GLN A 108 24.32 8.97 29.41
C GLN A 108 24.43 9.77 28.10
N ASP A 109 25.38 9.41 27.24
CA ASP A 109 25.53 10.03 25.92
C ASP A 109 24.36 9.64 25.01
N LYS A 110 23.98 8.35 25.01
CA LYS A 110 22.80 7.86 24.29
C LYS A 110 21.52 8.57 24.75
N GLN A 111 21.33 8.77 26.05
CA GLN A 111 20.20 9.57 26.56
C GLN A 111 20.24 11.04 26.12
N ASN A 112 21.42 11.62 25.89
CA ASN A 112 21.52 12.98 25.36
C ASN A 112 21.16 13.03 23.87
N ILE A 113 21.51 12.00 23.10
CA ILE A 113 21.05 11.82 21.72
C ILE A 113 19.52 11.69 21.67
N GLN A 114 18.94 10.84 22.55
CA GLN A 114 17.49 10.66 22.63
C GLN A 114 16.73 11.97 22.91
N LYS A 115 17.31 12.90 23.67
CA LYS A 115 16.69 14.24 23.88
C LYS A 115 16.61 15.04 22.58
N GLU A 116 17.61 14.95 21.70
CA GLU A 116 17.57 15.59 20.39
C GLU A 116 16.55 14.91 19.48
N VAL A 117 16.50 13.58 19.47
CA VAL A 117 15.45 12.80 18.76
C VAL A 117 14.05 13.21 19.22
N THR A 118 13.83 13.32 20.53
CA THR A 118 12.54 13.77 21.11
C THR A 118 12.16 15.19 20.63
N GLN A 119 13.13 16.10 20.48
CA GLN A 119 12.86 17.45 19.95
C GLN A 119 12.50 17.43 18.47
N LEU A 120 13.13 16.55 17.69
CA LEU A 120 12.81 16.37 16.27
C LEU A 120 11.41 15.78 16.08
N ILE A 121 11.02 14.80 16.91
CA ILE A 121 9.65 14.25 16.96
C ILE A 121 8.64 15.37 17.23
N GLN A 122 8.87 16.20 18.25
CA GLN A 122 8.00 17.34 18.57
C GLN A 122 7.93 18.36 17.44
N GLU A 123 9.02 18.58 16.72
CA GLU A 123 9.05 19.48 15.57
C GLU A 123 8.27 18.91 14.38
N ILE A 124 8.32 17.60 14.14
CA ILE A 124 7.50 16.90 13.14
C ILE A 124 6.01 17.10 13.45
N ASP A 125 5.59 16.85 14.70
CA ASP A 125 4.20 17.07 15.12
C ASP A 125 3.79 18.53 14.97
N ARG A 126 4.67 19.47 15.36
CA ARG A 126 4.40 20.90 15.16
C ARG A 126 4.19 21.24 13.69
N ILE A 127 4.99 20.68 12.77
CA ILE A 127 4.82 20.90 11.32
C ILE A 127 3.47 20.33 10.86
N ALA A 128 3.13 19.11 11.26
CA ALA A 128 1.87 18.46 10.92
C ALA A 128 0.66 19.27 11.42
N ASP A 129 0.68 19.69 12.68
CA ASP A 129 -0.41 20.42 13.33
C ASP A 129 -0.56 21.86 12.83
N THR A 130 0.54 22.52 12.47
CA THR A 130 0.50 23.94 12.09
C THR A 130 0.24 24.16 10.60
N THR A 131 0.64 23.23 9.74
CA THR A 131 0.52 23.38 8.28
C THR A 131 -0.94 23.49 7.83
N SER A 132 -1.24 24.57 7.11
CA SER A 132 -2.59 24.87 6.62
C SER A 132 -2.55 25.55 5.26
N PHE A 133 -3.61 25.33 4.48
CA PHE A 133 -3.91 26.06 3.25
C PHE A 133 -5.26 26.75 3.42
N GLY A 134 -5.25 28.07 3.50
CA GLY A 134 -6.44 28.84 3.88
C GLY A 134 -6.86 28.52 5.32
N GLN A 135 -8.06 27.96 5.49
CA GLN A 135 -8.58 27.53 6.80
C GLN A 135 -8.46 26.01 7.02
N GLN A 136 -8.01 25.27 6.01
CA GLN A 136 -7.94 23.81 6.08
C GLN A 136 -6.56 23.40 6.59
N LYS A 137 -6.56 22.60 7.66
CA LYS A 137 -5.37 21.87 8.12
C LYS A 137 -5.12 20.69 7.19
N LEU A 138 -3.86 20.51 6.79
CA LEU A 138 -3.51 19.49 5.80
C LEU A 138 -3.40 18.09 6.43
N PHE A 139 -2.91 18.01 7.67
CA PHE A 139 -2.53 16.75 8.30
C PHE A 139 -3.34 16.40 9.57
N SER A 140 -4.09 17.34 10.14
CA SER A 140 -4.72 17.20 11.48
C SER A 140 -5.98 16.31 11.54
N GLY A 141 -6.27 15.53 10.49
CA GLY A 141 -7.44 14.66 10.40
C GLY A 141 -7.12 13.27 9.86
N VAL A 142 -5.82 12.99 9.69
CA VAL A 142 -5.32 11.67 9.31
C VAL A 142 -5.19 10.86 10.59
N THR A 143 -5.94 9.77 10.68
CA THR A 143 -5.87 8.80 11.78
C THR A 143 -5.32 7.49 11.23
N GLY A 144 -4.44 6.84 11.99
CA GLY A 144 -3.72 5.63 11.58
C GLY A 144 -2.21 5.87 11.48
N ASN A 145 -1.44 4.79 11.57
CA ASN A 145 0.01 4.77 11.47
C ASN A 145 0.43 4.10 10.13
N ILE A 146 1.55 4.54 9.52
CA ILE A 146 2.09 3.97 8.27
C ILE A 146 2.34 2.46 8.40
N VAL A 147 2.59 2.03 9.63
CA VAL A 147 2.65 0.64 10.06
C VAL A 147 1.86 0.55 11.36
N ASP A 148 0.98 -0.44 11.49
CA ASP A 148 0.25 -0.65 12.74
C ASP A 148 1.25 -0.84 13.91
N ALA A 149 0.96 -0.29 15.08
CA ALA A 149 1.91 -0.31 16.21
C ALA A 149 2.22 -1.76 16.64
N ASP A 150 1.19 -2.61 16.68
CA ASP A 150 1.35 -4.02 17.02
C ASP A 150 2.16 -4.74 15.93
N GLN A 151 1.93 -4.41 14.64
CA GLN A 151 2.77 -4.92 13.54
C GLN A 151 4.25 -4.51 13.69
N GLN A 152 4.54 -3.27 14.10
CA GLN A 152 5.93 -2.83 14.31
C GLN A 152 6.63 -3.61 15.42
N ASP A 153 5.93 -3.87 16.52
CA ASP A 153 6.47 -4.65 17.64
C ASP A 153 6.75 -6.10 17.20
N ILE A 154 5.85 -6.70 16.40
CA ILE A 154 6.06 -8.02 15.79
C ILE A 154 7.29 -8.00 14.86
N VAL A 155 7.41 -7.00 13.96
CA VAL A 155 8.58 -6.88 13.06
C VAL A 155 9.87 -6.72 13.85
N THR A 156 9.84 -5.96 14.94
CA THR A 156 11.00 -5.79 15.81
C THR A 156 11.36 -7.13 16.47
N GLY A 157 10.39 -7.90 16.97
CA GLY A 157 10.61 -9.26 17.45
C GLY A 157 11.23 -10.18 16.41
N LEU A 158 10.67 -10.19 15.20
CA LEU A 158 11.14 -10.99 14.07
C LEU A 158 12.58 -10.67 13.66
N LYS A 159 12.94 -9.38 13.59
CA LYS A 159 14.29 -8.93 13.17
C LYS A 159 15.34 -9.04 14.26
N ASN A 160 14.97 -8.85 15.53
CA ASN A 160 15.93 -8.80 16.63
C ASN A 160 16.20 -10.15 17.28
N TYR A 161 15.21 -11.04 17.28
CA TYR A 161 15.23 -12.25 18.12
C TYR A 161 14.77 -13.48 17.33
N TRP A 162 13.54 -13.48 16.79
CA TRP A 162 12.84 -14.74 16.52
C TRP A 162 13.31 -15.47 15.25
N LEU A 163 13.44 -14.76 14.12
CA LEU A 163 13.70 -15.43 12.83
C LEU A 163 15.11 -16.05 12.78
N GLY A 164 16.13 -15.29 13.16
CA GLY A 164 17.51 -15.75 13.14
C GLY A 164 17.75 -16.90 14.12
N GLU A 165 17.27 -16.77 15.36
CA GLU A 165 17.44 -17.83 16.36
C GLU A 165 16.66 -19.10 16.01
N ALA A 166 15.48 -18.97 15.39
CA ALA A 166 14.76 -20.12 14.86
C ALA A 166 15.56 -20.84 13.77
N GLN A 167 16.15 -20.11 12.82
CA GLN A 167 16.98 -20.70 11.77
C GLN A 167 18.23 -21.38 12.34
N ASP A 168 18.94 -20.73 13.26
CA ASP A 168 20.13 -21.28 13.91
C ASP A 168 19.82 -22.60 14.63
N ARG A 169 18.67 -22.65 15.32
CA ARG A 169 18.20 -23.84 16.02
C ARG A 169 17.88 -24.97 15.04
N ILE A 170 17.19 -24.66 13.94
CA ILE A 170 16.84 -25.63 12.89
C ILE A 170 18.12 -26.18 12.22
N SER A 171 19.07 -25.31 11.88
CA SER A 171 20.37 -25.72 11.33
C SER A 171 21.12 -26.62 12.31
N THR A 172 21.19 -26.23 13.59
CA THR A 172 21.94 -26.97 14.62
C THR A 172 21.38 -28.36 14.88
N TYR A 173 20.06 -28.49 15.04
CA TYR A 173 19.45 -29.73 15.52
C TYR A 173 18.86 -30.60 14.40
N TYR A 174 18.43 -30.01 13.28
CA TYR A 174 17.91 -30.75 12.13
C TYR A 174 18.92 -30.85 10.98
N GLY A 175 20.01 -30.07 11.01
CA GLY A 175 20.99 -30.05 9.93
C GLY A 175 20.45 -29.46 8.63
N LEU A 176 19.38 -28.66 8.71
CA LEU A 176 18.72 -28.07 7.55
C LEU A 176 19.28 -26.67 7.28
N ASP A 177 20.15 -26.58 6.26
CA ASP A 177 20.68 -25.31 5.77
C ASP A 177 20.03 -24.94 4.43
N VAL A 178 19.69 -23.66 4.27
CA VAL A 178 19.09 -23.14 3.04
C VAL A 178 20.17 -22.62 2.10
N ALA A 179 20.13 -23.06 0.84
CA ALA A 179 21.07 -22.62 -0.19
C ALA A 179 20.78 -21.19 -0.66
N ALA A 180 21.85 -20.43 -0.96
CA ALA A 180 21.73 -19.08 -1.48
C ALA A 180 21.05 -19.02 -2.86
N GLY A 181 20.29 -17.94 -3.10
CA GLY A 181 19.65 -17.67 -4.39
C GLY A 181 18.24 -18.26 -4.53
N GLY A 182 17.61 -18.59 -3.41
CA GLY A 182 16.22 -18.98 -3.33
C GLY A 182 15.22 -17.81 -3.43
N PRO A 183 13.93 -18.13 -3.51
CA PRO A 183 12.79 -17.20 -3.40
C PRO A 183 12.75 -16.46 -2.06
N ASP A 184 12.15 -15.27 -2.06
CA ASP A 184 11.97 -14.45 -0.85
C ASP A 184 10.93 -15.07 0.11
N LEU A 185 11.07 -14.81 1.41
CA LEU A 185 10.04 -15.05 2.42
C LEU A 185 9.27 -13.75 2.65
N THR A 186 7.96 -13.74 2.35
CA THR A 186 7.13 -12.55 2.58
C THR A 186 6.38 -12.66 3.92
N VAL A 187 6.60 -11.74 4.85
CA VAL A 187 5.82 -11.64 6.08
C VAL A 187 4.56 -10.82 5.78
N GLU A 188 3.40 -11.45 5.95
CA GLU A 188 2.08 -10.85 5.76
C GLU A 188 1.36 -10.75 7.11
N PHE A 189 0.68 -9.63 7.33
CA PHE A 189 -0.08 -9.39 8.56
C PHE A 189 -1.58 -9.44 8.26
N THR A 190 -2.31 -10.22 9.04
CA THR A 190 -3.77 -10.35 8.96
C THR A 190 -4.41 -10.01 10.31
N SER A 191 -5.75 -9.96 10.34
CA SER A 191 -6.52 -9.80 11.58
C SER A 191 -7.79 -10.65 11.54
N GLY A 192 -8.07 -11.33 12.65
CA GLY A 192 -9.25 -12.17 12.84
C GLY A 192 -9.22 -13.49 12.08
N ASP A 193 -8.02 -14.02 11.83
CA ASP A 193 -7.83 -15.38 11.34
C ASP A 193 -8.02 -16.40 12.47
N ALA A 194 -8.15 -17.68 12.10
CA ALA A 194 -8.33 -18.77 13.07
C ALA A 194 -7.00 -19.36 13.57
N SER A 195 -5.90 -19.04 12.89
CA SER A 195 -4.56 -19.53 13.17
C SER A 195 -3.67 -18.36 13.56
N VAL A 196 -2.92 -18.53 14.65
CA VAL A 196 -2.04 -17.49 15.23
C VAL A 196 -0.96 -17.04 14.24
N ALA A 197 -0.30 -18.00 13.58
CA ALA A 197 0.54 -17.78 12.41
C ALA A 197 0.54 -19.04 11.54
N TYR A 198 0.90 -18.92 10.27
CA TYR A 198 1.12 -20.07 9.39
C TYR A 198 2.03 -19.74 8.22
N VAL A 199 2.79 -20.74 7.74
CA VAL A 199 3.53 -20.63 6.46
C VAL A 199 2.70 -21.17 5.30
N GLN A 200 2.39 -20.29 4.36
CA GLN A 200 1.90 -20.69 3.05
C GLN A 200 3.03 -20.76 2.04
N SER A 201 2.92 -21.68 1.07
CA SER A 201 3.83 -21.73 -0.05
C SER A 201 3.15 -22.00 -1.39
N ALA A 202 3.64 -21.36 -2.45
CA ALA A 202 3.26 -21.63 -3.83
C ALA A 202 4.31 -22.48 -4.56
N VAL A 203 3.81 -23.41 -5.37
CA VAL A 203 4.62 -24.36 -6.15
C VAL A 203 5.24 -23.65 -7.35
N THR A 204 6.57 -23.70 -7.50
CA THR A 204 7.20 -23.46 -8.81
C THR A 204 7.65 -24.77 -9.42
N VAL A 205 7.26 -24.98 -10.68
CA VAL A 205 7.62 -26.16 -11.49
C VAL A 205 8.96 -25.86 -12.19
N PRO A 206 9.97 -26.76 -12.22
CA PRO A 206 9.95 -28.20 -11.94
C PRO A 206 11.00 -28.67 -10.90
N ALA A 207 10.57 -28.89 -9.67
CA ALA A 207 11.09 -29.82 -8.66
C ALA A 207 10.11 -29.70 -7.47
N GLY A 208 9.88 -30.74 -6.67
CA GLY A 208 8.88 -30.74 -5.58
C GLY A 208 9.13 -29.73 -4.43
N GLU A 209 10.05 -28.78 -4.61
CA GLU A 209 10.38 -27.72 -3.65
C GLU A 209 9.36 -26.58 -3.74
N LEU A 210 8.91 -26.16 -2.57
CA LEU A 210 7.89 -25.14 -2.34
C LEU A 210 8.61 -23.82 -2.06
N VAL A 211 8.67 -22.97 -3.10
CA VAL A 211 9.65 -21.88 -3.18
C VAL A 211 9.06 -20.52 -2.78
N GLU A 212 8.00 -20.04 -3.40
CA GLU A 212 7.40 -18.78 -2.95
C GLU A 212 6.73 -19.02 -1.61
N GLN A 213 7.16 -18.33 -0.57
CA GLN A 213 6.62 -18.53 0.77
C GLN A 213 6.19 -17.23 1.40
N SER A 214 5.10 -17.33 2.14
CA SER A 214 4.65 -16.24 2.98
C SER A 214 4.39 -16.77 4.39
N LEU A 215 4.96 -16.06 5.37
CA LEU A 215 4.66 -16.22 6.78
C LEU A 215 3.52 -15.26 7.07
N VAL A 216 2.33 -15.81 7.30
CA VAL A 216 1.14 -15.03 7.64
C VAL A 216 1.01 -15.01 9.16
N ILE A 217 0.88 -13.82 9.74
CA ILE A 217 0.78 -13.61 11.18
C ILE A 217 -0.53 -12.88 11.47
N ASP A 218 -1.37 -13.48 12.33
CA ASP A 218 -2.52 -12.77 12.87
C ASP A 218 -2.04 -11.80 13.97
N VAL A 219 -2.19 -10.52 13.70
CA VAL A 219 -1.77 -9.45 14.61
C VAL A 219 -2.56 -9.52 15.91
N ASP A 220 -3.85 -9.91 15.86
CA ASP A 220 -4.72 -9.94 17.03
C ASP A 220 -4.27 -10.99 18.07
N ASP A 221 -3.60 -12.06 17.63
CA ASP A 221 -3.11 -13.14 18.48
C ASP A 221 -1.68 -12.92 18.99
N PHE A 222 -0.90 -12.06 18.33
CA PHE A 222 0.44 -11.67 18.78
C PHE A 222 0.42 -10.44 19.68
N ALA A 223 -0.64 -9.62 19.61
CA ALA A 223 -0.75 -8.36 20.32
C ALA A 223 -1.43 -8.49 21.69
N PRO A 224 -0.94 -7.80 22.74
CA PRO A 224 0.27 -6.97 22.76
C PRO A 224 1.54 -7.83 22.82
N VAL A 225 2.57 -7.47 22.04
CA VAL A 225 3.85 -8.18 22.03
C VAL A 225 4.73 -7.70 23.19
N GLU A 226 5.09 -8.61 24.10
CA GLU A 226 6.11 -8.35 25.12
C GLU A 226 7.48 -8.93 24.69
N LEU A 227 8.36 -8.07 24.15
CA LEU A 227 9.73 -8.47 23.80
C LEU A 227 10.56 -8.81 25.06
N PRO A 228 11.53 -9.75 24.97
CA PRO A 228 12.05 -10.32 23.73
C PRO A 228 11.35 -11.59 23.23
N ASN A 229 10.64 -12.33 24.09
CA ASN A 229 10.05 -13.64 23.76
C ASN A 229 8.60 -13.57 23.20
N GLY A 230 8.00 -12.38 23.21
CA GLY A 230 6.62 -12.18 22.76
C GLY A 230 5.60 -12.88 23.65
N LYS A 231 5.84 -12.91 24.97
CA LYS A 231 4.92 -13.53 25.92
C LYS A 231 3.60 -12.75 25.99
N ASP A 232 2.49 -13.42 25.69
CA ASP A 232 1.17 -12.89 25.98
C ASP A 232 0.84 -13.12 27.47
N ALA A 233 0.60 -12.02 28.20
CA ALA A 233 0.22 -12.02 29.61
C ALA A 233 -1.13 -12.73 29.89
N PHE A 234 -2.01 -12.89 28.89
CA PHE A 234 -3.35 -13.45 29.05
C PHE A 234 -3.47 -14.92 28.65
N LEU A 235 -2.86 -15.32 27.53
CA LEU A 235 -2.89 -16.71 27.05
C LEU A 235 -1.65 -17.52 27.45
N ASN A 236 -0.61 -16.87 28.00
CA ASN A 236 0.69 -17.48 28.33
C ASN A 236 1.30 -18.22 27.13
N ASN A 237 1.05 -17.68 25.94
CA ASN A 237 1.67 -18.08 24.68
C ASN A 237 2.93 -17.26 24.44
N TYR A 238 3.86 -17.82 23.67
CA TYR A 238 5.15 -17.23 23.39
C TYR A 238 5.29 -17.11 21.87
N SER A 239 5.28 -15.89 21.36
CA SER A 239 5.35 -15.63 19.91
C SER A 239 6.63 -16.16 19.30
N ASP A 240 7.75 -16.12 20.01
CA ASP A 240 9.03 -16.66 19.55
C ASP A 240 8.97 -18.17 19.23
N ARG A 241 8.28 -18.96 20.08
CA ARG A 241 8.02 -20.39 19.86
C ARG A 241 7.12 -20.62 18.65
N VAL A 242 6.08 -19.82 18.48
CA VAL A 242 5.19 -19.90 17.30
C VAL A 242 5.98 -19.61 16.03
N ILE A 243 6.82 -18.57 16.02
CA ILE A 243 7.69 -18.28 14.89
C ILE A 243 8.69 -19.41 14.64
N ALA A 244 9.26 -20.01 15.68
CA ALA A 244 10.16 -21.15 15.53
C ALA A 244 9.46 -22.39 14.91
N HIS A 245 8.23 -22.68 15.32
CA HIS A 245 7.37 -23.71 14.71
C HIS A 245 7.18 -23.45 13.21
N GLU A 246 6.73 -22.24 12.87
CA GLU A 246 6.47 -21.86 11.49
C GLU A 246 7.76 -21.84 10.63
N MET A 247 8.89 -21.46 11.21
CA MET A 247 10.18 -21.49 10.52
C MET A 247 10.64 -22.90 10.17
N VAL A 248 10.26 -23.94 10.94
CA VAL A 248 10.50 -25.34 10.55
C VAL A 248 9.78 -25.66 9.25
N HIS A 249 8.50 -25.31 9.14
CA HIS A 249 7.75 -25.48 7.89
C HIS A 249 8.42 -24.71 6.75
N ALA A 250 8.77 -23.46 6.98
CA ALA A 250 9.42 -22.61 5.98
C ALA A 250 10.72 -23.23 5.44
N ILE A 251 11.58 -23.74 6.31
CA ILE A 251 12.87 -24.32 5.94
C ILE A 251 12.70 -25.71 5.32
N MET A 252 11.83 -26.57 5.86
CA MET A 252 11.56 -27.89 5.27
C MET A 252 11.04 -27.76 3.84
N TYR A 253 10.12 -26.83 3.59
CA TYR A 253 9.56 -26.60 2.25
C TYR A 253 10.60 -26.12 1.22
N ARG A 254 11.72 -25.53 1.68
CA ARG A 254 12.86 -25.11 0.84
C ARG A 254 13.94 -26.18 0.66
N THR A 255 14.06 -27.12 1.59
CA THR A 255 15.22 -28.03 1.66
C THR A 255 14.89 -29.46 1.25
N MET A 256 13.61 -29.85 1.24
CA MET A 256 13.16 -31.20 0.90
C MET A 256 11.81 -31.21 0.18
N ASP A 257 11.48 -32.34 -0.45
CA ASP A 257 10.17 -32.58 -1.08
C ASP A 257 9.11 -32.90 -0.01
N ALA A 258 8.56 -31.87 0.61
CA ALA A 258 7.48 -32.00 1.59
C ALA A 258 6.15 -32.47 0.98
N SER A 259 6.00 -32.54 -0.35
CA SER A 259 4.76 -32.97 -0.99
C SER A 259 4.49 -34.47 -0.79
N GLN A 260 5.55 -35.28 -0.83
CA GLN A 260 5.47 -36.72 -0.55
C GLN A 260 5.19 -36.98 0.92
N ILE A 261 5.89 -36.27 1.81
CA ILE A 261 5.67 -36.36 3.26
C ILE A 261 4.23 -36.03 3.61
N ARG A 262 3.66 -34.94 3.06
CA ARG A 262 2.24 -34.61 3.25
C ARG A 262 1.32 -35.76 2.82
N THR A 263 1.57 -36.35 1.67
CA THR A 263 0.66 -37.38 1.13
C THR A 263 0.73 -38.69 1.93
N ASP A 264 1.93 -39.06 2.40
CA ASP A 264 2.17 -40.37 3.00
C ASP A 264 1.73 -40.47 4.47
N THR A 265 1.61 -39.34 5.18
CA THR A 265 1.26 -39.29 6.62
C THR A 265 -0.09 -38.62 6.90
N ILE A 266 -0.83 -38.19 5.87
CA ILE A 266 -2.22 -37.75 6.02
C ILE A 266 -3.09 -38.98 6.28
N VAL A 267 -3.82 -38.94 7.39
CA VAL A 267 -4.85 -39.92 7.69
C VAL A 267 -6.20 -39.31 7.26
N GLY A 268 -6.91 -39.97 6.34
CA GLY A 268 -8.24 -39.54 5.89
C GLY A 268 -8.27 -38.56 4.69
N SER A 269 -9.43 -37.92 4.47
CA SER A 269 -9.73 -37.11 3.27
C SER A 269 -9.83 -35.60 3.52
N GLY A 270 -9.24 -35.07 4.59
CA GLY A 270 -9.36 -33.64 4.90
C GLY A 270 -8.12 -33.09 5.58
N ASP A 271 -7.62 -31.98 5.04
CA ASP A 271 -6.99 -30.78 5.64
C ASP A 271 -6.07 -30.85 6.89
N VAL A 272 -5.82 -32.01 7.52
CA VAL A 272 -4.82 -32.12 8.61
C VAL A 272 -3.41 -32.22 8.02
N GLY A 273 -2.49 -31.44 8.58
CA GLY A 273 -1.06 -31.53 8.26
C GLY A 273 -0.49 -32.91 8.54
N SER A 274 0.60 -33.26 7.86
CA SER A 274 1.39 -34.47 8.14
C SER A 274 1.80 -34.51 9.61
N TRP A 275 1.52 -35.61 10.32
CA TRP A 275 1.96 -35.77 11.71
C TRP A 275 3.47 -35.56 11.88
N PHE A 276 4.27 -35.92 10.86
CA PHE A 276 5.71 -35.73 10.86
C PHE A 276 6.11 -34.26 10.68
N LEU A 277 5.45 -33.53 9.76
CA LEU A 277 5.75 -32.11 9.53
C LEU A 277 5.38 -31.28 10.75
N GLU A 278 4.17 -31.47 11.27
CA GLU A 278 3.71 -30.75 12.47
C GLU A 278 4.47 -31.21 13.72
N GLY A 279 4.73 -32.51 13.87
CA GLY A 279 5.51 -33.05 14.98
C GLY A 279 6.94 -32.55 15.01
N ALA A 280 7.59 -32.40 13.85
CA ALA A 280 8.90 -31.78 13.74
C ALA A 280 8.83 -30.29 14.07
N ALA A 281 7.81 -29.58 13.60
CA ALA A 281 7.63 -28.17 13.93
C ALA A 281 7.40 -27.94 15.45
N GLU A 282 6.67 -28.82 16.13
CA GLU A 282 6.50 -28.77 17.59
C GLU A 282 7.78 -29.18 18.34
N PHE A 283 8.54 -30.16 17.82
CA PHE A 283 9.72 -30.69 18.50
C PHE A 283 10.88 -29.69 18.55
N ILE A 284 10.93 -28.71 17.64
CA ILE A 284 12.01 -27.71 17.64
C ILE A 284 11.99 -26.89 18.94
N HIS A 285 10.80 -26.50 19.41
CA HIS A 285 10.61 -25.64 20.57
C HIS A 285 10.02 -26.38 21.78
N GLY A 286 9.65 -27.65 21.61
CA GLY A 286 9.07 -28.48 22.65
C GLY A 286 7.59 -28.20 22.87
N ALA A 287 6.83 -29.24 23.20
CA ALA A 287 5.38 -29.15 23.35
C ALA A 287 4.85 -29.97 24.54
N ASP A 288 5.66 -30.15 25.59
CA ASP A 288 5.30 -30.95 26.75
C ASP A 288 4.02 -30.45 27.44
N GLU A 289 3.78 -29.14 27.46
CA GLU A 289 2.56 -28.58 28.04
C GLU A 289 1.32 -28.97 27.23
N ARG A 290 1.45 -28.97 25.90
CA ARG A 290 0.41 -29.41 24.96
C ARG A 290 0.19 -30.91 25.06
N LEU A 291 1.27 -31.70 25.14
CA LEU A 291 1.24 -33.14 25.28
C LEU A 291 0.53 -33.56 26.56
N SER A 292 0.88 -32.95 27.69
CA SER A 292 0.26 -33.18 29.00
C SER A 292 -1.26 -32.87 28.99
N ALA A 293 -1.64 -31.75 28.37
CA ALA A 293 -3.04 -31.39 28.19
C ALA A 293 -3.79 -32.40 27.30
N ALA A 294 -3.17 -32.86 26.21
CA ALA A 294 -3.74 -33.83 25.29
C ALA A 294 -3.91 -35.23 25.93
N ILE A 295 -2.94 -35.71 26.71
CA ILE A 295 -3.07 -36.97 27.48
C ILE A 295 -4.32 -36.93 28.37
N THR A 296 -4.56 -35.79 29.01
CA THR A 296 -5.71 -35.59 29.89
C THR A 296 -7.01 -35.55 29.09
N ALA A 297 -7.03 -34.83 27.96
CA ALA A 297 -8.21 -34.67 27.10
C ALA A 297 -8.64 -35.99 26.45
N GLU A 298 -7.69 -36.80 25.98
CA GLU A 298 -7.94 -38.10 25.33
C GLU A 298 -8.18 -39.24 26.34
N GLY A 299 -7.95 -38.99 27.63
CA GLY A 299 -8.23 -39.95 28.70
C GLY A 299 -7.13 -40.98 28.94
N GLY A 300 -5.89 -40.66 28.58
CA GLY A 300 -4.70 -41.46 28.87
C GLY A 300 -3.75 -41.60 27.68
N VAL A 301 -2.53 -42.06 27.95
CA VAL A 301 -1.44 -42.19 26.96
C VAL A 301 -1.82 -43.11 25.80
N ALA A 302 -2.46 -44.26 26.07
CA ALA A 302 -2.88 -45.21 25.03
C ALA A 302 -3.82 -44.55 23.99
N ASN A 303 -4.81 -43.78 24.46
CA ASN A 303 -5.74 -43.09 23.56
C ASN A 303 -5.08 -41.93 22.81
N LEU A 304 -4.05 -41.31 23.39
CA LEU A 304 -3.28 -40.24 22.75
C LEU A 304 -2.43 -40.79 21.60
N VAL A 305 -1.65 -41.85 21.82
CA VAL A 305 -0.79 -42.40 20.74
C VAL A 305 -1.64 -42.92 19.59
N ASP A 306 -2.84 -43.44 19.87
CA ASP A 306 -3.83 -43.80 18.85
C ASP A 306 -4.31 -42.61 18.00
N GLN A 307 -4.17 -41.36 18.49
CA GLN A 307 -4.53 -40.16 17.71
C GLN A 307 -3.61 -39.92 16.52
N LEU A 308 -2.45 -40.57 16.43
CA LEU A 308 -1.60 -40.49 15.24
C LEU A 308 -2.35 -40.95 13.97
N ALA A 309 -3.34 -41.86 14.13
CA ALA A 309 -4.21 -42.36 13.07
C ALA A 309 -5.59 -41.66 13.01
N SER A 310 -5.76 -40.52 13.68
CA SER A 310 -7.04 -39.81 13.83
C SER A 310 -7.18 -38.64 12.84
N ASP A 311 -8.43 -38.31 12.48
CA ASP A 311 -8.77 -37.09 11.73
C ASP A 311 -8.86 -35.85 12.66
N SER A 312 -8.58 -35.99 13.97
CA SER A 312 -8.71 -34.92 14.98
C SER A 312 -7.46 -34.05 15.06
N ILE A 313 -7.59 -32.78 14.67
CA ILE A 313 -6.52 -31.76 14.67
C ILE A 313 -5.73 -31.78 15.99
N ASN A 314 -6.38 -31.56 17.15
CA ASN A 314 -5.67 -31.42 18.43
C ASN A 314 -4.94 -32.69 18.88
N GLY A 315 -5.44 -33.87 18.53
CA GLY A 315 -4.81 -35.14 18.86
C GLY A 315 -3.58 -35.42 18.00
N VAL A 316 -3.62 -35.01 16.73
CA VAL A 316 -2.56 -35.27 15.75
C VAL A 316 -1.30 -34.44 16.03
N TYR A 317 -1.42 -33.17 16.46
CA TYR A 317 -0.24 -32.37 16.83
C TYR A 317 0.52 -32.96 18.02
N ALA A 318 -0.19 -33.27 19.10
CA ALA A 318 0.43 -33.83 20.32
C ALA A 318 0.97 -35.26 20.10
N ALA A 319 0.23 -36.10 19.38
CA ALA A 319 0.70 -37.43 19.01
C ALA A 319 1.88 -37.38 18.02
N GLY A 320 1.85 -36.43 17.07
CA GLY A 320 2.93 -36.19 16.11
C GLY A 320 4.22 -35.73 16.79
N TYR A 321 4.12 -34.78 17.74
CA TYR A 321 5.25 -34.37 18.59
C TYR A 321 5.87 -35.58 19.32
N ALA A 322 5.05 -36.38 20.00
CA ALA A 322 5.50 -37.57 20.71
C ALA A 322 6.10 -38.62 19.75
N ALA A 323 5.55 -38.79 18.54
CA ALA A 323 6.07 -39.71 17.53
C ALA A 323 7.44 -39.26 17.00
N VAL A 324 7.63 -37.96 16.76
CA VAL A 324 8.92 -37.43 16.32
C VAL A 324 9.97 -37.53 17.44
N ALA A 325 9.61 -37.24 18.69
CA ALA A 325 10.49 -37.43 19.84
C ALA A 325 10.89 -38.90 20.03
N PHE A 326 9.93 -39.83 19.88
CA PHE A 326 10.18 -41.27 19.92
C PHE A 326 11.12 -41.72 18.79
N MET A 327 10.91 -41.21 17.57
CA MET A 327 11.80 -41.48 16.44
C MET A 327 13.22 -40.96 16.69
N HIS A 328 13.33 -39.76 17.24
CA HIS A 328 14.61 -39.16 17.62
C HIS A 328 15.36 -40.04 18.63
N ASP A 329 14.70 -40.50 19.69
CA ASP A 329 15.29 -41.39 20.70
C ASP A 329 15.72 -42.75 20.11
N GLU A 330 14.90 -43.33 19.23
CA GLU A 330 15.20 -44.61 18.58
C GLU A 330 16.45 -44.55 17.69
N VAL A 331 16.61 -43.48 16.91
CA VAL A 331 17.80 -43.27 16.07
C VAL A 331 19.04 -43.08 16.95
N LYS A 332 18.92 -42.33 18.04
CA LYS A 332 20.03 -42.13 19.00
C LYS A 332 20.43 -43.40 19.72
N THR A 333 19.45 -44.22 20.12
CA THR A 333 19.70 -45.54 20.73
C THR A 333 20.48 -46.46 19.80
N GLN A 334 20.35 -46.27 18.47
CA GLN A 334 21.14 -46.97 17.45
C GLN A 334 22.50 -46.33 17.15
N GLY A 335 22.83 -45.22 17.81
CA GLY A 335 24.10 -44.51 17.66
C GLY A 335 24.12 -43.48 16.54
N GLY A 336 22.96 -43.08 16.01
CA GLY A 336 22.80 -41.96 15.09
C GLY A 336 22.67 -40.61 15.82
N ASN A 337 22.44 -39.54 15.05
CA ASN A 337 22.29 -38.16 15.53
C ASN A 337 20.82 -37.76 15.73
N GLY A 338 19.93 -38.72 15.94
CA GLY A 338 18.50 -38.47 16.12
C GLY A 338 17.82 -38.00 14.84
N LEU A 339 16.91 -37.04 14.98
CA LEU A 339 16.09 -36.52 13.88
C LEU A 339 16.93 -35.92 12.73
N ALA A 340 18.14 -35.41 13.01
CA ALA A 340 19.04 -34.89 11.98
C ALA A 340 19.37 -35.93 10.88
N ASP A 341 19.52 -37.21 11.23
CA ASP A 341 19.82 -38.26 10.25
C ASP A 341 18.61 -38.55 9.34
N ILE A 342 17.39 -38.47 9.88
CA ILE A 342 16.15 -38.59 9.11
C ILE A 342 16.01 -37.39 8.16
N MET A 343 16.22 -36.18 8.67
CA MET A 343 16.17 -34.95 7.86
C MET A 343 17.21 -34.96 6.74
N ALA A 344 18.44 -35.43 7.02
CA ALA A 344 19.48 -35.57 6.01
C ALA A 344 19.10 -36.56 4.89
N ALA A 345 18.42 -37.67 5.21
CA ALA A 345 17.91 -38.60 4.22
C ALA A 345 16.81 -37.96 3.34
N LEU A 346 15.90 -37.20 3.95
CA LEU A 346 14.84 -36.49 3.23
C LEU A 346 15.41 -35.42 2.28
N VAL A 347 16.41 -34.65 2.72
CA VAL A 347 17.13 -33.68 1.87
C VAL A 347 17.86 -34.37 0.72
N ALA A 348 18.38 -35.59 0.94
CA ALA A 348 18.99 -36.40 -0.12
C ALA A 348 17.98 -36.95 -1.14
N GLY A 349 16.67 -36.78 -0.89
CA GLY A 349 15.57 -37.20 -1.75
C GLY A 349 14.97 -38.57 -1.42
N ASP A 350 15.30 -39.15 -0.26
CA ASP A 350 14.64 -40.37 0.22
C ASP A 350 13.21 -40.03 0.69
N SER A 351 12.27 -40.96 0.49
CA SER A 351 10.95 -40.90 1.14
C SER A 351 11.06 -41.10 2.65
N LEU A 352 10.10 -40.62 3.44
CA LEU A 352 10.08 -40.82 4.89
C LEU A 352 10.14 -42.31 5.27
N ASP A 353 9.44 -43.18 4.53
CA ASP A 353 9.49 -44.63 4.71
C ASP A 353 10.93 -45.19 4.59
N THR A 354 11.65 -44.75 3.56
CA THR A 354 13.05 -45.15 3.33
C THR A 354 13.98 -44.58 4.41
N ALA A 355 13.77 -43.33 4.81
CA ALA A 355 14.55 -42.69 5.87
C ALA A 355 14.39 -43.43 7.21
N ILE A 356 13.16 -43.81 7.57
CA ILE A 356 12.87 -44.61 8.78
C ILE A 356 13.54 -45.98 8.69
N ASN A 357 13.37 -46.70 7.58
CA ASN A 357 13.95 -48.04 7.42
C ASN A 357 15.49 -48.05 7.47
N ASN A 358 16.14 -46.97 7.03
CA ASN A 358 17.60 -46.89 7.01
C ASN A 358 18.23 -46.44 8.34
N ASN A 359 17.50 -45.66 9.15
CA ASN A 359 18.04 -45.02 10.36
C ASN A 359 17.42 -45.53 11.66
N THR A 360 16.32 -46.28 11.59
CA THR A 360 15.63 -46.87 12.75
C THR A 360 15.67 -48.40 12.70
N SER A 361 15.17 -49.06 13.75
CA SER A 361 15.06 -50.53 13.79
C SER A 361 13.79 -51.04 13.08
N TYR A 362 12.91 -50.12 12.69
CA TYR A 362 11.66 -50.41 11.99
C TYR A 362 11.88 -50.61 10.50
N THR A 363 11.04 -51.41 9.87
CA THR A 363 11.16 -51.79 8.46
C THR A 363 10.55 -50.79 7.47
N GLY A 364 10.09 -49.63 7.96
CA GLY A 364 9.44 -48.57 7.19
C GLY A 364 8.42 -47.79 8.04
N LEU A 365 7.71 -46.85 7.40
CA LEU A 365 6.75 -45.94 8.03
C LEU A 365 5.60 -46.69 8.72
N ALA A 366 4.98 -47.65 8.02
CA ALA A 366 3.84 -48.39 8.58
C ALA A 366 4.21 -49.26 9.79
N ASP A 367 5.43 -49.80 9.82
CA ASP A 367 5.95 -50.56 10.95
C ASP A 367 6.22 -49.63 12.13
N PHE A 368 6.85 -48.48 11.89
CA PHE A 368 7.03 -47.43 12.90
C PHE A 368 5.70 -46.99 13.52
N GLU A 369 4.70 -46.62 12.72
CA GLU A 369 3.39 -46.16 13.19
C GLU A 369 2.69 -47.23 14.04
N THR A 370 2.76 -48.49 13.61
CA THR A 370 2.16 -49.61 14.36
C THR A 370 2.81 -49.80 15.73
N ASN A 371 4.13 -49.68 15.84
CA ASN A 371 4.84 -49.86 17.11
C ASN A 371 4.68 -48.62 18.02
N PHE A 372 4.66 -47.41 17.45
CA PHE A 372 4.39 -46.18 18.20
C PHE A 372 2.97 -46.17 18.80
N MET A 373 1.94 -46.51 18.02
CA MET A 373 0.57 -46.69 18.53
C MET A 373 0.42 -47.92 19.44
N GLY A 374 1.47 -48.73 19.54
CA GLY A 374 1.53 -49.90 20.39
C GLY A 374 2.13 -49.60 21.77
N THR A 375 2.64 -50.66 22.39
CA THR A 375 3.20 -50.58 23.75
C THR A 375 4.49 -49.75 23.81
N ASP A 376 5.22 -49.62 22.70
CA ASP A 376 6.51 -48.93 22.69
C ASP A 376 6.33 -47.42 22.83
N GLY A 377 5.44 -46.82 22.03
CA GLY A 377 5.10 -45.39 22.18
C GLY A 377 4.37 -45.10 23.49
N GLU A 378 3.49 -46.01 23.97
CA GLU A 378 2.87 -45.86 25.30
C GLU A 378 3.92 -45.77 26.42
N ASN A 379 4.92 -46.67 26.40
CA ASN A 379 5.98 -46.67 27.41
C ASN A 379 6.87 -45.43 27.30
N PHE A 380 7.16 -44.99 26.07
CA PHE A 380 7.96 -43.79 25.83
C PHE A 380 7.28 -42.54 26.40
N VAL A 381 6.03 -42.27 26.00
CA VAL A 381 5.29 -41.10 26.47
C VAL A 381 5.05 -41.15 27.98
N ALA A 382 4.83 -42.35 28.55
CA ALA A 382 4.71 -42.50 30.00
C ALA A 382 6.02 -42.27 30.78
N ALA A 383 7.17 -42.32 30.10
CA ALA A 383 8.49 -42.08 30.69
C ALA A 383 8.96 -40.62 30.56
N MET A 384 8.33 -39.80 29.72
CA MET A 384 8.64 -38.37 29.57
C MET A 384 8.33 -37.60 30.86
N ASP A 385 9.17 -36.61 31.19
CA ASP A 385 8.99 -35.77 32.38
C ASP A 385 8.18 -34.50 32.09
N LEU A 386 6.87 -34.65 31.90
CA LEU A 386 5.97 -33.54 31.54
C LEU A 386 5.62 -32.58 32.71
N LEU A 387 6.38 -32.62 33.80
CA LEU A 387 6.06 -31.92 35.06
C LEU A 387 7.09 -30.85 35.46
N ASN A 388 8.24 -30.80 34.81
CA ASN A 388 9.26 -29.78 35.05
C ASN A 388 9.01 -28.54 34.17
N ASP A 389 9.93 -27.56 34.18
CA ASP A 389 9.77 -26.34 33.38
C ASP A 389 10.39 -26.50 31.96
N ASP A 390 11.08 -27.59 31.66
CA ASP A 390 11.58 -27.93 30.31
C ASP A 390 10.39 -28.16 29.38
N THR A 391 10.51 -27.74 28.13
CA THR A 391 9.42 -27.90 27.15
C THR A 391 9.51 -29.20 26.35
N GLY A 392 10.57 -29.99 26.54
CA GLY A 392 10.86 -31.16 25.72
C GLY A 392 11.33 -30.79 24.31
N ALA A 393 11.92 -29.60 24.15
CA ALA A 393 12.50 -29.15 22.90
C ALA A 393 13.76 -29.95 22.55
N ILE A 394 14.01 -30.22 21.26
CA ILE A 394 15.25 -30.87 20.83
C ILE A 394 16.49 -30.12 21.34
N GLY A 395 17.48 -30.84 21.86
CA GLY A 395 18.64 -30.28 22.55
C GLY A 395 18.41 -29.87 24.01
N GLY A 396 17.16 -29.93 24.48
CA GLY A 396 16.77 -29.70 25.87
C GLY A 396 16.99 -30.91 26.76
N LEU A 397 16.70 -30.76 28.05
CA LEU A 397 16.97 -31.80 29.04
C LEU A 397 16.17 -33.08 28.77
N ASP A 398 14.89 -32.93 28.40
CA ASP A 398 13.95 -34.04 28.30
C ASP A 398 13.92 -34.72 26.93
N ALA A 399 14.37 -34.03 25.88
CA ALA A 399 14.56 -34.62 24.56
C ALA A 399 15.92 -35.34 24.43
N ASP A 400 16.96 -34.84 25.10
CA ASP A 400 18.35 -35.19 24.85
C ASP A 400 19.14 -35.52 26.14
N PHE A 401 18.59 -36.43 26.96
CA PHE A 401 19.16 -36.87 28.25
C PHE A 401 20.67 -37.21 28.22
N ASP A 402 21.14 -37.79 27.12
CA ASP A 402 22.52 -38.26 26.95
C ASP A 402 23.57 -37.15 26.76
N ILE A 403 23.13 -35.95 26.33
CA ILE A 403 24.02 -34.85 25.97
C ILE A 403 24.23 -33.90 27.17
N GLY A 404 23.51 -34.11 28.27
CA GLY A 404 23.58 -33.24 29.45
C GLY A 404 23.06 -31.83 29.15
N GLY A 405 22.00 -31.73 28.33
CA GLY A 405 21.35 -30.48 27.96
C GLY A 405 20.92 -29.67 29.19
N SER A 406 20.86 -28.36 29.03
CA SER A 406 20.23 -27.47 30.01
C SER A 406 18.71 -27.53 29.87
N GLU A 407 18.01 -27.30 30.97
CA GLU A 407 16.57 -27.05 30.97
C GLU A 407 16.24 -25.89 30.00
N LEU A 408 15.45 -26.19 28.97
CA LEU A 408 14.94 -25.25 27.99
C LEU A 408 13.48 -24.96 28.32
N THR A 409 13.27 -23.90 29.08
CA THR A 409 11.92 -23.43 29.42
C THR A 409 11.23 -22.76 28.24
N ALA A 410 9.93 -22.54 28.37
CA ALA A 410 9.15 -21.77 27.39
C ALA A 410 9.73 -20.36 27.09
N GLU A 411 10.48 -19.78 28.04
CA GLU A 411 11.13 -18.46 27.89
C GLU A 411 12.58 -18.54 27.36
N SER A 412 13.24 -19.68 27.52
CA SER A 412 14.68 -19.84 27.22
C SER A 412 14.98 -20.80 26.08
N VAL A 413 13.96 -21.39 25.47
CA VAL A 413 14.10 -22.29 24.33
C VAL A 413 14.69 -21.57 23.11
N LEU A 414 14.30 -20.32 22.91
CA LEU A 414 15.03 -19.36 22.09
C LEU A 414 15.89 -18.47 23.01
N PRO A 415 17.19 -18.26 22.70
CA PRO A 415 18.08 -17.46 23.55
C PRO A 415 17.63 -16.01 23.78
N ASN A 416 16.83 -15.44 22.87
CA ASN A 416 16.31 -14.08 22.90
C ASN A 416 17.42 -13.03 23.07
N VAL A 417 18.55 -13.23 22.39
CA VAL A 417 19.71 -12.34 22.39
C VAL A 417 19.48 -11.24 21.38
N LEU A 418 19.56 -9.98 21.83
CA LEU A 418 19.38 -8.82 20.95
C LEU A 418 20.44 -8.81 19.85
N ALA A 419 20.02 -9.11 18.62
CA ALA A 419 20.85 -9.12 17.43
C ALA A 419 20.05 -8.60 16.23
N TYR A 420 19.91 -7.28 16.12
CA TYR A 420 19.22 -6.68 14.97
C TYR A 420 19.95 -7.03 13.67
N GLU A 421 19.21 -7.60 12.72
CA GLU A 421 19.62 -7.72 11.33
C GLU A 421 18.49 -7.27 10.39
N GLU A 422 18.83 -6.48 9.37
CA GLU A 422 17.86 -6.04 8.36
C GLU A 422 17.29 -7.23 7.58
N GLN A 423 18.11 -8.27 7.42
CA GLN A 423 17.80 -9.56 6.82
C GLN A 423 18.16 -10.63 7.85
N PRO A 424 17.23 -10.98 8.76
CA PRO A 424 17.52 -11.81 9.93
C PRO A 424 17.73 -13.29 9.60
N LEU A 425 17.67 -13.67 8.32
CA LEU A 425 17.84 -15.04 7.87
C LEU A 425 19.03 -15.13 6.92
N ASP A 426 19.87 -16.13 7.15
CA ASP A 426 20.93 -16.52 6.24
C ASP A 426 20.33 -17.11 4.96
N ASN A 427 20.80 -16.62 3.80
CA ASN A 427 20.43 -17.09 2.46
C ASN A 427 18.94 -16.97 2.08
N ILE A 428 18.10 -16.34 2.91
CA ILE A 428 16.69 -16.05 2.64
C ILE A 428 16.48 -14.55 2.76
N ASN A 429 16.01 -13.92 1.69
CA ASN A 429 15.61 -12.52 1.75
C ASN A 429 14.18 -12.42 2.30
N VAL A 430 13.99 -11.64 3.36
CA VAL A 430 12.73 -11.42 4.06
C VAL A 430 12.14 -10.08 3.66
N ILE A 431 10.89 -10.12 3.22
CA ILE A 431 10.10 -8.93 2.84
C ILE A 431 8.98 -8.77 3.86
N PHE A 432 8.98 -7.65 4.60
CA PHE A 432 7.91 -7.34 5.55
C PHE A 432 6.85 -6.47 4.88
N ASN A 433 5.63 -6.98 4.71
CA ASN A 433 4.53 -6.22 4.11
C ASN A 433 3.73 -5.46 5.18
N THR A 434 4.26 -4.31 5.58
CA THR A 434 3.69 -3.44 6.62
C THR A 434 2.78 -2.34 6.06
N GLU A 435 2.38 -2.41 4.78
CA GLU A 435 1.65 -1.31 4.13
C GLU A 435 0.25 -1.11 4.74
N SER A 436 0.09 -0.04 5.52
CA SER A 436 -1.20 0.46 5.97
C SER A 436 -1.78 1.49 4.99
N THR A 437 -3.06 1.33 4.60
CA THR A 437 -3.78 2.38 3.86
C THR A 437 -4.17 3.51 4.81
N LEU A 438 -3.33 4.53 4.90
CA LEU A 438 -3.62 5.72 5.70
C LEU A 438 -4.78 6.55 5.13
N ALA A 439 -5.61 7.08 6.03
CA ALA A 439 -6.62 8.07 5.66
C ALA A 439 -5.93 9.33 5.12
N ALA A 440 -6.17 9.70 3.86
CA ALA A 440 -5.60 10.93 3.29
C ALA A 440 -6.57 12.11 3.38
N THR A 441 -6.07 13.30 3.71
CA THR A 441 -6.84 14.53 3.52
C THR A 441 -7.00 14.77 2.03
N SER A 442 -8.22 14.57 1.54
CA SER A 442 -8.54 14.71 0.11
C SER A 442 -9.34 15.98 -0.14
N VAL A 443 -8.89 16.78 -1.11
CA VAL A 443 -9.61 17.95 -1.60
C VAL A 443 -9.91 17.76 -3.07
N GLU A 444 -11.19 17.82 -3.42
CA GLU A 444 -11.62 17.77 -4.81
C GLU A 444 -11.61 19.17 -5.43
N TYR A 445 -10.88 19.32 -6.54
CA TYR A 445 -10.83 20.55 -7.30
C TYR A 445 -11.57 20.38 -8.63
N GLN A 446 -12.54 21.25 -8.86
CA GLN A 446 -13.23 21.37 -10.16
C GLN A 446 -12.29 22.06 -11.15
N VAL A 447 -11.60 21.26 -11.97
CA VAL A 447 -10.57 21.72 -12.93
C VAL A 447 -11.07 21.75 -14.37
N GLY A 448 -12.34 21.44 -14.60
CA GLY A 448 -12.97 21.60 -15.91
C GLY A 448 -14.18 22.53 -15.89
N ALA A 449 -14.68 22.85 -17.09
CA ALA A 449 -15.80 23.76 -17.28
C ALA A 449 -17.17 23.06 -17.17
N GLN A 450 -17.19 21.72 -17.18
CA GLN A 450 -18.41 20.91 -17.04
C GLN A 450 -18.46 20.22 -15.68
N ALA A 451 -19.67 19.84 -15.25
CA ALA A 451 -19.85 19.14 -13.98
C ALA A 451 -19.02 17.85 -13.94
N ASN A 452 -18.42 17.56 -12.77
CA ASN A 452 -17.64 16.36 -12.48
C ASN A 452 -16.31 16.24 -13.25
N GLU A 453 -15.85 17.30 -13.90
CA GLU A 453 -14.47 17.39 -14.40
C GLU A 453 -13.54 17.79 -13.24
N THR A 454 -13.29 16.85 -12.33
CA THR A 454 -12.56 17.07 -11.09
C THR A 454 -11.21 16.36 -11.05
N ILE A 455 -10.29 16.91 -10.25
CA ILE A 455 -9.04 16.26 -9.84
C ILE A 455 -9.02 16.27 -8.32
N THR A 456 -8.85 15.10 -7.72
CA THR A 456 -8.64 14.95 -6.29
C THR A 456 -7.16 15.13 -5.98
N ALA A 457 -6.86 16.05 -5.06
CA ALA A 457 -5.56 16.17 -4.43
C ALA A 457 -5.63 15.50 -3.06
N SER A 458 -4.92 14.39 -2.89
CA SER A 458 -4.80 13.66 -1.62
C SER A 458 -3.45 13.95 -0.98
N VAL A 459 -3.46 14.24 0.32
CA VAL A 459 -2.26 14.45 1.13
C VAL A 459 -2.31 13.46 2.28
N GLY A 460 -1.31 12.57 2.35
CA GLY A 460 -1.15 11.63 3.46
C GLY A 460 -0.77 12.33 4.77
N GLY A 461 -0.83 11.62 5.90
CA GLY A 461 -0.46 12.18 7.19
C GLY A 461 1.04 12.38 7.36
N ALA A 462 1.42 13.27 8.27
CA ALA A 462 2.81 13.68 8.50
C ALA A 462 3.16 13.86 10.00
N SER A 463 2.25 13.50 10.92
CA SER A 463 2.54 13.53 12.37
C SER A 463 3.50 12.40 12.74
N ALA A 464 4.17 12.53 13.88
CA ALA A 464 5.06 11.49 14.37
C ALA A 464 4.31 10.16 14.58
N GLU A 465 3.07 10.22 15.07
CA GLU A 465 2.18 9.07 15.22
C GLU A 465 1.83 8.45 13.86
N THR A 466 1.50 9.26 12.85
CA THR A 466 1.21 8.71 11.52
C THR A 466 2.45 8.07 10.90
N LEU A 467 3.64 8.64 11.16
CA LEU A 467 4.91 8.15 10.62
C LEU A 467 5.52 7.02 11.46
N GLY A 468 4.87 6.58 12.54
CA GLY A 468 5.37 5.54 13.43
C GLY A 468 6.60 5.92 14.25
N VAL A 469 7.02 7.19 14.22
CA VAL A 469 8.25 7.65 14.89
C VAL A 469 8.01 8.23 16.28
N ALA A 470 6.78 8.23 16.78
CA ALA A 470 6.40 8.87 18.04
C ALA A 470 7.11 8.26 19.26
N ASP A 471 7.25 6.93 19.29
CA ASP A 471 7.71 6.17 20.46
C ASP A 471 9.14 5.62 20.30
N ILE A 472 9.89 6.09 19.30
CA ILE A 472 11.26 5.65 19.06
C ILE A 472 12.19 6.00 20.22
N ASP A 473 12.89 5.00 20.76
CA ASP A 473 13.96 5.17 21.75
C ASP A 473 15.31 4.65 21.22
N VAL A 474 16.14 5.57 20.71
CA VAL A 474 17.47 5.24 20.19
C VAL A 474 18.48 4.91 21.29
N SER A 475 18.15 5.14 22.56
CA SER A 475 19.04 4.85 23.67
C SER A 475 19.02 3.39 24.10
N VAL A 476 17.91 2.70 23.81
CA VAL A 476 17.70 1.27 24.10
C VAL A 476 17.98 0.45 22.84
N ASP A 477 17.27 0.74 21.75
CA ASP A 477 17.41 0.02 20.48
C ASP A 477 17.55 0.99 19.29
N PRO A 478 18.78 1.48 19.03
CA PRO A 478 19.04 2.38 17.91
C PRO A 478 18.87 1.71 16.53
N ASN A 479 18.86 0.39 16.43
CA ASN A 479 18.75 -0.29 15.14
C ASN A 479 17.30 -0.49 14.72
N SER A 480 16.41 -0.88 15.64
CA SER A 480 14.96 -0.85 15.38
C SER A 480 14.51 0.57 15.01
N ALA A 481 15.00 1.57 15.75
CA ALA A 481 14.77 2.98 15.43
C ALA A 481 15.17 3.36 14.00
N LEU A 482 16.26 2.78 13.46
CA LEU A 482 16.68 3.03 12.07
C LEU A 482 15.70 2.47 11.06
N SER A 483 15.21 1.24 11.28
CA SER A 483 14.21 0.63 10.40
C SER A 483 12.95 1.50 10.33
N ILE A 484 12.41 1.91 11.48
CA ILE A 484 11.18 2.71 11.55
C ILE A 484 11.36 4.07 10.86
N ILE A 485 12.53 4.71 11.04
CA ILE A 485 12.83 5.98 10.36
C ILE A 485 12.96 5.78 8.85
N ASP A 486 13.55 4.68 8.39
CA ASP A 486 13.68 4.36 6.96
C ASP A 486 12.32 4.07 6.31
N ASP A 487 11.40 3.40 7.01
CA ASP A 487 10.01 3.21 6.58
C ASP A 487 9.27 4.55 6.46
N ALA A 488 9.43 5.44 7.45
CA ALA A 488 8.87 6.79 7.40
C ALA A 488 9.42 7.62 6.24
N LEU A 489 10.72 7.54 5.96
CA LEU A 489 11.37 8.19 4.82
C LEU A 489 10.88 7.63 3.47
N SER A 490 10.67 6.31 3.39
CA SER A 490 10.14 5.64 2.21
C SER A 490 8.71 6.10 1.92
N TYR A 491 7.84 6.10 2.94
CA TYR A 491 6.46 6.58 2.83
C TYR A 491 6.37 8.05 2.38
N ILE A 492 7.17 8.95 2.97
CA ILE A 492 7.19 10.37 2.56
C ILE A 492 7.70 10.50 1.12
N SER A 493 8.71 9.72 0.74
CA SER A 493 9.24 9.72 -0.62
C SER A 493 8.18 9.28 -1.65
N SER A 494 7.42 8.23 -1.34
CA SER A 494 6.28 7.76 -2.15
C SER A 494 5.19 8.84 -2.25
N THR A 495 4.77 9.39 -1.11
CA THR A 495 3.76 10.46 -1.05
C THR A 495 4.18 11.67 -1.89
N ARG A 496 5.44 12.11 -1.80
CA ARG A 496 5.95 13.24 -2.61
C ARG A 496 5.98 12.92 -4.09
N ALA A 497 6.26 11.67 -4.48
CA ALA A 497 6.21 11.25 -5.88
C ALA A 497 4.77 11.37 -6.42
N ASP A 498 3.77 10.97 -5.65
CA ASP A 498 2.35 11.10 -6.00
C ASP A 498 1.91 12.56 -6.11
N LEU A 499 2.29 13.42 -5.14
CA LEU A 499 2.02 14.86 -5.22
C LEU A 499 2.62 15.45 -6.51
N GLY A 500 3.85 15.07 -6.85
CA GLY A 500 4.52 15.47 -8.10
C GLY A 500 3.79 15.00 -9.35
N ALA A 501 3.27 13.77 -9.36
CA ALA A 501 2.46 13.24 -10.47
C ALA A 501 1.16 14.04 -10.65
N VAL A 502 0.46 14.37 -9.57
CA VAL A 502 -0.76 15.19 -9.60
C VAL A 502 -0.44 16.63 -10.05
N GLN A 503 0.66 17.23 -9.58
CA GLN A 503 1.11 18.54 -10.05
C GLN A 503 1.36 18.55 -11.56
N ASN A 504 2.04 17.54 -12.10
CA ASN A 504 2.28 17.41 -13.55
C ASN A 504 0.98 17.27 -14.35
N ARG A 505 0.03 16.47 -13.85
CA ARG A 505 -1.32 16.33 -14.44
C ARG A 505 -2.09 17.65 -14.43
N LEU A 506 -2.04 18.42 -13.33
CA LEU A 506 -2.67 19.73 -13.22
C LEU A 506 -2.05 20.74 -14.19
N GLN A 507 -0.72 20.76 -14.34
CA GLN A 507 -0.04 21.62 -15.32
C GLN A 507 -0.46 21.31 -16.76
N SER A 508 -0.54 20.02 -17.11
CA SER A 508 -1.05 19.57 -18.42
C SER A 508 -2.51 20.00 -18.62
N THR A 509 -3.34 19.86 -17.58
CA THR A 509 -4.73 20.30 -17.59
C THR A 509 -4.85 21.80 -17.82
N ILE A 510 -4.06 22.63 -17.12
CA ILE A 510 -4.02 24.08 -17.32
C ILE A 510 -3.65 24.44 -18.76
N ALA A 511 -2.63 23.78 -19.33
CA ALA A 511 -2.23 24.01 -20.71
C ALA A 511 -3.36 23.67 -21.70
N ASN A 512 -4.08 22.57 -21.46
CA ASN A 512 -5.23 22.17 -22.27
C ASN A 512 -6.40 23.15 -22.15
N LEU A 513 -6.77 23.56 -20.93
CA LEU A 513 -7.83 24.53 -20.67
C LEU A 513 -7.54 25.86 -21.36
N LYS A 514 -6.30 26.33 -21.26
CA LYS A 514 -5.85 27.56 -21.91
C LYS A 514 -5.95 27.46 -23.42
N GLY A 515 -5.46 26.38 -24.02
CA GLY A 515 -5.60 26.15 -25.47
C GLY A 515 -7.06 26.07 -25.92
N THR A 516 -7.94 25.45 -25.12
CA THR A 516 -9.37 25.41 -25.40
C THR A 516 -10.01 26.79 -25.27
N SER A 517 -9.65 27.57 -24.25
CA SER A 517 -10.12 28.95 -24.04
C SER A 517 -9.72 29.85 -25.22
N GLU A 518 -8.50 29.70 -25.73
CA GLU A 518 -8.00 30.40 -26.93
C GLU A 518 -8.79 30.01 -28.19
N ASN A 519 -9.03 28.71 -28.42
CA ASN A 519 -9.79 28.22 -29.57
C ASN A 519 -11.27 28.65 -29.55
N VAL A 520 -11.89 28.63 -28.37
CA VAL A 520 -13.27 29.10 -28.17
C VAL A 520 -13.33 30.63 -28.32
N SER A 521 -12.33 31.35 -27.83
CA SER A 521 -12.21 32.80 -28.03
C SER A 521 -12.08 33.17 -29.51
N ALA A 522 -11.26 32.45 -30.28
CA ALA A 522 -11.15 32.63 -31.72
C ALA A 522 -12.46 32.30 -32.45
N SER A 523 -13.19 31.27 -31.99
CA SER A 523 -14.51 30.93 -32.53
C SER A 523 -15.57 31.98 -32.20
N ARG A 524 -15.54 32.55 -30.99
CA ARG A 524 -16.39 33.68 -30.60
C ARG A 524 -16.10 34.90 -31.47
N SER A 525 -14.83 35.22 -31.70
CA SER A 525 -14.40 36.33 -32.55
C SER A 525 -14.95 36.20 -33.98
N ARG A 526 -14.85 35.01 -34.61
CA ARG A 526 -15.43 34.78 -35.95
C ARG A 526 -16.95 34.99 -36.03
N VAL A 527 -17.67 34.77 -34.93
CA VAL A 527 -19.13 34.92 -34.88
C VAL A 527 -19.52 36.36 -34.54
N LEU A 528 -18.85 36.96 -33.57
CA LEU A 528 -19.28 38.19 -32.93
C LEU A 528 -18.57 39.42 -33.48
N ASP A 529 -17.30 39.32 -33.87
CA ASP A 529 -16.47 40.50 -34.17
C ASP A 529 -16.74 41.01 -35.60
N ALA A 530 -16.69 42.33 -35.76
CA ALA A 530 -16.83 43.00 -37.03
C ALA A 530 -15.50 43.02 -37.80
N ASP A 531 -15.54 42.65 -39.07
CA ASP A 531 -14.43 42.92 -39.99
C ASP A 531 -14.39 44.42 -40.29
N TYR A 532 -13.45 45.12 -39.67
CA TYR A 532 -13.31 46.56 -39.75
C TYR A 532 -13.10 47.04 -41.20
N ALA A 533 -12.33 46.30 -42.00
CA ALA A 533 -12.07 46.66 -43.40
C ALA A 533 -13.34 46.54 -44.23
N ARG A 534 -14.10 45.46 -44.03
CA ARG A 534 -15.39 45.25 -44.71
C ARG A 534 -16.43 46.28 -44.29
N GLU A 535 -16.62 46.52 -43.00
CA GLU A 535 -17.63 47.46 -42.50
C GLU A 535 -17.30 48.91 -42.87
N THR A 536 -16.02 49.29 -42.90
CA THR A 536 -15.59 50.60 -43.43
C THR A 536 -15.93 50.74 -44.92
N GLY A 537 -15.71 49.69 -45.72
CA GLY A 537 -16.10 49.69 -47.13
C GLY A 537 -17.61 49.84 -47.34
N VAL A 538 -18.43 49.18 -46.50
CA VAL A 538 -19.91 49.31 -46.52
C VAL A 538 -20.33 50.70 -46.08
N LEU A 539 -19.69 51.27 -45.06
CA LEU A 539 -19.93 52.64 -44.59
C LEU A 539 -19.70 53.65 -45.73
N VAL A 540 -18.54 53.59 -46.38
CA VAL A 540 -18.19 54.48 -47.50
C VAL A 540 -19.16 54.31 -48.67
N ARG A 541 -19.50 53.06 -49.03
CA ARG A 541 -20.49 52.79 -50.08
C ARG A 541 -21.86 53.40 -49.74
N SER A 542 -22.30 53.25 -48.48
CA SER A 542 -23.57 53.77 -48.01
C SER A 542 -23.58 55.30 -48.01
N GLN A 543 -22.48 55.96 -47.63
CA GLN A 543 -22.34 57.42 -47.75
C GLN A 543 -22.46 57.91 -49.20
N ILE A 544 -21.80 57.22 -50.15
CA ILE A 544 -21.88 57.55 -51.58
C ILE A 544 -23.30 57.39 -52.12
N ILE A 545 -23.98 56.28 -51.78
CA ILE A 545 -25.38 56.05 -52.18
C ILE A 545 -26.30 57.10 -51.56
N GLN A 546 -26.04 57.55 -50.33
CA GLN A 546 -26.83 58.58 -49.68
C GLN A 546 -26.76 59.90 -50.48
N GLN A 547 -25.55 60.32 -50.84
CA GLN A 547 -25.31 61.51 -51.66
C GLN A 547 -25.97 61.40 -53.05
N ALA A 548 -25.83 60.24 -53.70
CA ALA A 548 -26.45 59.98 -55.00
C ALA A 548 -27.99 59.97 -54.93
N ALA A 549 -28.57 59.37 -53.89
CA ALA A 549 -30.01 59.28 -53.72
C ALA A 549 -30.65 60.63 -53.35
N PHE A 550 -29.94 61.53 -52.68
CA PHE A 550 -30.38 62.94 -52.53
C PHE A 550 -30.44 63.65 -53.88
N SER A 551 -29.45 63.43 -54.76
CA SER A 551 -29.45 63.99 -56.12
C SER A 551 -30.61 63.44 -56.97
N VAL A 552 -30.85 62.12 -56.92
CA VAL A 552 -31.97 61.48 -57.63
C VAL A 552 -33.33 61.89 -57.05
N LEU A 553 -33.47 62.05 -55.73
CA LEU A 553 -34.70 62.56 -55.11
C LEU A 553 -34.98 64.00 -55.55
N SER A 554 -33.95 64.85 -55.59
CA SER A 554 -34.04 66.22 -56.12
C SER A 554 -34.51 66.22 -57.59
N GLN A 555 -33.92 65.37 -58.43
CA GLN A 555 -34.29 65.22 -59.84
C GLN A 555 -35.68 64.59 -60.06
N ALA A 556 -36.09 63.65 -59.21
CA ALA A 556 -37.40 63.02 -59.27
C ALA A 556 -38.51 63.98 -58.87
N ASN A 557 -38.22 64.96 -58.01
CA ASN A 557 -39.15 66.01 -57.62
C ASN A 557 -39.24 67.16 -58.63
N SER A 558 -38.20 67.40 -59.44
CA SER A 558 -38.20 68.46 -60.46
C SER A 558 -39.03 68.11 -61.71
N GLN A 559 -39.15 66.82 -62.08
CA GLN A 559 -39.95 66.39 -63.24
C GLN A 559 -41.45 66.73 -63.14
N PRO A 560 -42.16 66.40 -62.02
CA PRO A 560 -43.55 66.81 -61.87
C PRO A 560 -43.73 68.31 -61.68
N GLN A 561 -42.76 69.00 -61.07
CA GLN A 561 -42.79 70.46 -60.91
C GLN A 561 -42.71 71.17 -62.27
N ALA A 562 -41.81 70.75 -63.15
CA ALA A 562 -41.72 71.28 -64.51
C ALA A 562 -43.00 71.04 -65.34
N VAL A 563 -43.69 69.91 -65.11
CA VAL A 563 -44.98 69.61 -65.77
C VAL A 563 -46.14 70.41 -65.16
N LEU A 564 -46.13 70.66 -63.86
CA LEU A 564 -47.08 71.54 -63.18
C LEU A 564 -46.89 73.00 -63.62
N GLU A 565 -45.65 73.46 -63.81
CA GLU A 565 -45.34 74.79 -64.37
C GLU A 565 -45.75 74.94 -65.84
N LEU A 566 -45.89 73.84 -66.60
CA LEU A 566 -46.41 73.83 -67.98
C LEU A 566 -47.94 73.71 -68.05
N LEU A 567 -48.61 73.35 -66.95
CA LEU A 567 -50.07 73.19 -66.85
C LEU A 567 -50.76 74.34 -66.09
N ALA A 568 -50.01 75.13 -65.34
CA ALA A 568 -50.42 76.42 -64.77
C ALA A 568 -50.21 77.55 -65.79
#